data_AF-A0A2L0CGU4-F1
#
_entry.id   AF-A0A2L0CGU4-F1
#
_cell.length_a   1.000
_cell.length_b   1.000
_cell.length_c   1.000
_cell.angle_alpha   90.00
_cell.angle_beta   90.00
_cell.angle_gamma   90.00
#
_symmetry.space_group_name_H-M   'P 1'
#
loop_
_entity.id
_entity.type
_entity.pdbx_description
1 polymer ?
#
loop_
_entity_poly.entity_id
_entity_poly.type
_entity_poly.pdbx_seq_one_letter_code
_entity_poly.pdbx_strand_id
1 'polypeptide(L)'
;AVENFEGNKELDPDSDGKLHVLFGGTKVVQHTAPSKTTSGLRSHDNGCVAYVLRTGFNTSQGKLLRTILFGVKRVTANNKETFGFIMFLLIFAIAAAGYVWNKGCEDPNRNKYKLFLECTLILTSVIPPELPIELSLAVNTSLLALSKLGVFCTEPFRIPFAGKVDICCFDKTGTLTSDNLVVEGVALAEKDSTVTPIRDVPMESVHVLVTCHSLAQLDDGLVGDPLEKAILIAVDWNLTKADAVVPKRGKSPGLKVFHRHHFSSALKRMSVIAGYTSLGSTETVYIAAVKGAPETLKHMLSEIPKKYDEVYLELSRKGARVLALGWKEIGKLSTQELRDLTRDDVETQLKFAGFVVISCPLKIDSRPVIKELQNASHCVVMITGDNPLTGCHVAKELKITTRTTLILTERLSDWQWQSIDENNQLPLEYDYKTLVQKYDLCITGDALNYLRQNFNSFLNLILPYIKVFARFDPKQKEFIVVQLKSLGYTTL
;
A
#
# COMPACT_ATOMS: atom_id res chain seq x y z
N ALA A 1 24.64 20.29 -4.40
CA ALA A 1 24.52 19.08 -5.23
C ALA A 1 23.91 17.99 -4.36
N VAL A 2 22.85 17.32 -4.81
CA VAL A 2 22.41 16.06 -4.18
C VAL A 2 23.48 15.03 -4.54
N GLU A 3 24.10 14.39 -3.55
CA GLU A 3 25.11 13.35 -3.82
C GLU A 3 24.46 12.24 -4.65
N ASN A 4 25.13 11.83 -5.74
CA ASN A 4 24.71 10.74 -6.64
C ASN A 4 23.44 10.97 -7.47
N PHE A 5 23.01 12.23 -7.66
CA PHE A 5 21.90 12.55 -8.57
C PHE A 5 22.44 12.96 -9.94
N GLU A 6 21.98 12.30 -11.00
CA GLU A 6 22.30 12.66 -12.38
C GLU A 6 21.77 14.08 -12.68
N GLY A 7 22.66 15.01 -13.02
CA GLY A 7 22.32 16.43 -13.18
C GLY A 7 21.26 16.76 -14.25
N ASN A 8 20.89 15.79 -15.09
CA ASN A 8 19.89 15.94 -16.15
C ASN A 8 18.49 15.39 -15.80
N LYS A 9 18.28 14.78 -14.63
CA LYS A 9 16.98 14.19 -14.27
C LYS A 9 16.10 15.22 -13.55
N GLU A 10 14.87 15.46 -14.02
CA GLU A 10 13.92 16.29 -13.27
C GLU A 10 13.53 15.58 -11.95
N LEU A 11 13.50 16.33 -10.84
CA LEU A 11 13.12 15.78 -9.55
C LEU A 11 11.60 15.57 -9.50
N ASP A 12 11.16 14.32 -9.60
CA ASP A 12 9.77 13.92 -9.35
C ASP A 12 9.56 13.61 -7.85
N PRO A 13 8.85 14.47 -7.09
CA PRO A 13 8.63 14.27 -5.66
C PRO A 13 7.75 13.06 -5.31
N ASP A 14 7.02 12.49 -6.27
CA ASP A 14 6.07 11.40 -6.02
C ASP A 14 6.66 10.00 -6.28
N SER A 15 7.82 9.90 -6.96
CA SER A 15 8.47 8.63 -7.34
C SER A 15 9.89 8.51 -6.77
N ASP A 16 10.92 8.53 -7.61
CA ASP A 16 12.34 8.37 -7.24
C ASP A 16 12.85 9.54 -6.38
N GLY A 17 12.31 10.74 -6.58
CA GLY A 17 12.70 11.93 -5.82
C GLY A 17 12.20 11.95 -4.38
N LYS A 18 11.32 11.02 -3.98
CA LYS A 18 10.75 10.98 -2.62
C LYS A 18 11.82 10.88 -1.52
N LEU A 19 12.94 10.22 -1.80
CA LEU A 19 14.08 10.10 -0.88
C LEU A 19 14.81 11.44 -0.66
N HIS A 20 14.66 12.37 -1.59
CA HIS A 20 15.27 13.71 -1.54
C HIS A 20 14.27 14.78 -1.09
N VAL A 21 13.05 14.40 -0.68
CA VAL A 21 12.00 15.30 -0.21
C VAL A 21 11.81 15.13 1.30
N LEU A 22 11.93 16.23 2.04
CA LEU A 22 11.63 16.30 3.47
C LEU A 22 10.24 16.89 3.69
N PHE A 23 9.47 16.31 4.62
CA PHE A 23 8.10 16.75 4.92
C PHE A 23 8.04 17.59 6.19
N GLY A 24 7.25 18.67 6.16
CA GLY A 24 6.95 19.47 7.36
C GLY A 24 6.26 18.62 8.43
N GLY A 25 6.66 18.81 9.69
CA GLY A 25 6.20 18.01 10.83
C GLY A 25 7.07 16.78 11.14
N THR A 26 8.12 16.54 10.35
CA THR A 26 9.14 15.52 10.63
C THR A 26 10.31 16.11 11.42
N LYS A 27 10.95 15.29 12.26
CA LYS A 27 12.16 15.67 13.01
C LYS A 27 13.37 15.04 12.33
N VAL A 28 14.34 15.85 11.94
CA VAL A 28 15.65 15.37 11.46
C VAL A 28 16.41 14.85 12.67
N VAL A 29 16.71 13.54 12.69
CA VAL A 29 17.42 12.92 13.82
C VAL A 29 18.93 12.82 13.56
N GLN A 30 19.32 12.63 12.30
CA GLN A 30 20.73 12.55 11.89
C GLN A 30 20.91 13.24 10.55
N HIS A 31 22.09 13.85 10.36
CA HIS A 31 22.53 14.37 9.06
C HIS A 31 24.04 14.16 8.93
N THR A 32 24.50 14.05 7.69
CA THR A 32 25.94 14.00 7.37
C THR A 32 26.31 15.30 6.67
N ALA A 33 27.32 15.99 7.20
CA ALA A 33 27.78 17.24 6.61
C ALA A 33 28.38 16.98 5.21
N PRO A 34 28.10 17.84 4.21
CA PRO A 34 28.64 17.66 2.87
C PRO A 34 30.19 17.68 2.87
N SER A 35 30.82 16.89 2.00
CA SER A 35 32.28 16.83 1.86
C SER A 35 32.88 18.18 1.44
N LYS A 36 34.06 18.55 1.99
CA LYS A 36 34.78 19.84 1.76
C LYS A 36 35.01 20.18 0.28
N THR A 37 34.96 19.18 -0.59
CA THR A 37 35.20 19.29 -2.03
C THR A 37 33.93 19.54 -2.85
N THR A 38 32.74 19.53 -2.25
CA THR A 38 31.46 19.61 -2.98
C THR A 38 31.15 21.06 -3.35
N SER A 39 30.97 21.33 -4.65
CA SER A 39 30.53 22.63 -5.17
C SER A 39 29.08 22.92 -4.75
N GLY A 40 28.86 23.93 -3.90
CA GLY A 40 27.53 24.37 -3.50
C GLY A 40 27.52 25.25 -2.24
N LEU A 41 26.33 25.77 -1.91
CA LEU A 41 26.08 26.48 -0.65
C LEU A 41 26.32 25.55 0.54
N ARG A 42 27.12 26.04 1.49
CA ARG A 42 27.38 25.38 2.78
C ARG A 42 26.78 26.22 3.89
N SER A 43 26.10 25.55 4.81
CA SER A 43 25.65 26.20 6.04
C SER A 43 26.82 26.34 7.01
N HIS A 44 26.80 27.40 7.83
CA HIS A 44 27.83 27.66 8.85
C HIS A 44 27.79 26.64 10.00
N ASP A 45 26.66 25.96 10.20
CA ASP A 45 26.44 24.94 11.22
C ASP A 45 26.78 23.52 10.76
N ASN A 46 27.41 23.36 9.59
CA ASN A 46 27.64 22.06 8.91
C ASN A 46 26.34 21.27 8.61
N GLY A 47 25.18 21.92 8.64
CA GLY A 47 23.90 21.34 8.29
C GLY A 47 23.73 21.11 6.78
N CYS A 48 22.72 20.32 6.42
CA CYS A 48 22.32 20.10 5.04
C CYS A 48 21.51 21.30 4.53
N VAL A 49 21.92 21.87 3.39
CA VAL A 49 21.16 22.91 2.70
C VAL A 49 20.08 22.26 1.83
N ALA A 50 18.83 22.74 1.96
CA ALA A 50 17.68 22.23 1.21
C ALA A 50 16.88 23.38 0.57
N TYR A 51 16.15 23.07 -0.50
CA TYR A 51 15.23 24.02 -1.14
C TYR A 51 13.82 23.84 -0.59
N VAL A 52 13.17 24.97 -0.27
CA VAL A 52 11.77 24.95 0.17
C VAL A 52 10.86 24.81 -1.04
N LEU A 53 10.18 23.66 -1.16
CA LEU A 53 9.25 23.40 -2.27
C LEU A 53 7.86 23.99 -2.03
N ARG A 54 7.34 23.90 -0.80
CA ARG A 54 5.98 24.32 -0.43
C ARG A 54 5.97 24.89 0.98
N THR A 55 5.12 25.89 1.22
CA THR A 55 4.94 26.55 2.53
C THR A 55 3.46 26.61 2.93
N GLY A 56 3.19 26.76 4.23
CA GLY A 56 1.83 26.92 4.78
C GLY A 56 0.87 25.77 4.45
N PHE A 57 -0.37 26.12 4.07
CA PHE A 57 -1.44 25.17 3.73
C PHE A 57 -1.20 24.34 2.46
N ASN A 58 -0.17 24.67 1.67
CA ASN A 58 0.20 23.88 0.50
C ASN A 58 1.13 22.70 0.84
N THR A 59 1.68 22.65 2.06
CA THR A 59 2.43 21.47 2.55
C THR A 59 1.51 20.27 2.77
N SER A 60 2.05 19.06 2.88
CA SER A 60 1.24 17.85 3.14
C SER A 60 0.45 17.96 4.46
N GLN A 61 1.11 18.40 5.54
CA GLN A 61 0.48 18.64 6.84
C GLN A 61 -0.56 19.77 6.75
N GLY A 62 -0.22 20.87 6.06
CA GLY A 62 -1.12 21.98 5.81
C GLY A 62 -2.35 21.58 5.00
N LYS A 63 -2.20 20.71 4.00
CA LYS A 63 -3.31 20.20 3.18
C LYS A 63 -4.22 19.30 4.01
N LEU A 64 -3.67 18.50 4.93
CA LEU A 64 -4.45 17.70 5.88
C LEU A 64 -5.24 18.60 6.83
N LEU A 65 -4.60 19.60 7.45
CA LEU A 65 -5.29 20.61 8.26
C LEU A 65 -6.36 21.36 7.45
N ARG A 66 -6.06 21.75 6.22
CA ARG A 66 -7.03 22.40 5.32
C ARG A 66 -8.20 21.47 5.00
N THR A 67 -7.97 20.18 4.86
CA THR A 67 -9.04 19.19 4.63
C THR A 67 -9.89 19.00 5.88
N ILE A 68 -9.30 19.03 7.07
CA ILE A 68 -10.04 19.00 8.34
C ILE A 68 -10.86 20.29 8.52
N LEU A 69 -10.25 21.45 8.25
CA LEU A 69 -10.88 22.77 8.46
C LEU A 69 -11.91 23.13 7.37
N PHE A 70 -11.64 22.78 6.11
CA PHE A 70 -12.39 23.22 4.94
C PHE A 70 -12.78 22.10 3.96
N GLY A 71 -12.21 20.90 4.09
CA GLY A 71 -12.58 19.71 3.31
C GLY A 71 -13.93 19.12 3.72
N VAL A 72 -14.57 19.73 4.71
CA VAL A 72 -16.01 19.68 4.92
C VAL A 72 -16.69 20.33 3.70
N LYS A 73 -16.76 19.62 2.57
CA LYS A 73 -18.04 19.62 1.86
C LYS A 73 -19.01 19.24 2.95
N ARG A 74 -19.81 20.20 3.43
CA ARG A 74 -20.87 19.88 4.38
C ARG A 74 -21.67 18.81 3.69
N VAL A 75 -21.43 17.56 4.07
CA VAL A 75 -22.37 16.46 3.90
C VAL A 75 -23.48 16.86 4.85
N THR A 76 -24.21 17.89 4.41
CA THR A 76 -25.42 18.34 5.05
C THR A 76 -26.35 17.16 4.93
N ALA A 77 -27.22 16.98 5.92
CA ALA A 77 -28.35 16.06 5.85
C ALA A 77 -29.33 16.39 4.69
N ASN A 78 -28.92 17.25 3.75
CA ASN A 78 -29.59 17.60 2.51
C ASN A 78 -29.41 16.47 1.48
N ASN A 79 -29.85 15.29 1.89
CA ASN A 79 -29.84 14.09 1.07
C ASN A 79 -30.96 14.23 0.03
N LYS A 80 -30.73 13.74 -1.21
CA LYS A 80 -31.78 13.72 -2.24
C LYS A 80 -33.04 13.00 -1.75
N GLU A 81 -32.85 11.98 -0.90
CA GLU A 81 -33.90 11.25 -0.20
C GLU A 81 -34.72 12.17 0.72
N THR A 82 -34.08 13.01 1.54
CA THR A 82 -34.74 13.99 2.41
C THR A 82 -35.54 15.00 1.60
N PHE A 83 -34.97 15.52 0.50
CA PHE A 83 -35.69 16.45 -0.37
C PHE A 83 -36.88 15.78 -1.07
N GLY A 84 -36.72 14.53 -1.51
CA GLY A 84 -37.82 13.73 -2.07
C GLY A 84 -38.93 13.49 -1.06
N PHE A 85 -38.59 13.17 0.19
CA PHE A 85 -39.55 13.03 1.28
C PHE A 85 -40.30 14.34 1.58
N ILE A 86 -39.58 15.46 1.69
CA ILE A 86 -40.20 16.78 1.89
C ILE A 86 -41.11 17.14 0.72
N MET A 87 -40.69 16.91 -0.52
CA MET A 87 -41.51 17.15 -1.71
C MET A 87 -42.77 16.28 -1.72
N PHE A 88 -42.65 15.00 -1.35
CA PHE A 88 -43.79 14.11 -1.21
C PHE A 88 -44.80 14.62 -0.19
N LEU A 89 -44.34 15.01 1.00
CA LEU A 89 -45.21 15.60 2.04
C LEU A 89 -45.84 16.93 1.60
N LEU A 90 -45.08 17.76 0.89
CA LEU A 90 -45.52 19.06 0.40
C LEU A 90 -46.63 18.92 -0.66
N ILE A 91 -46.61 17.87 -1.49
CA ILE A 91 -47.71 17.58 -2.43
C ILE A 91 -49.03 17.33 -1.67
N PHE A 92 -49.00 16.53 -0.60
CA PHE A 92 -50.19 16.31 0.24
C PHE A 92 -50.63 17.57 0.96
N ALA A 93 -49.68 18.36 1.46
CA ALA A 93 -49.95 19.62 2.12
C ALA A 93 -50.67 20.62 1.21
N ILE A 94 -50.20 20.76 -0.03
CA ILE A 94 -50.80 21.65 -1.04
C ILE A 94 -52.19 21.13 -1.44
N ALA A 95 -52.36 19.82 -1.62
CA ALA A 95 -53.66 19.25 -1.93
C ALA A 95 -54.68 19.49 -0.81
N ALA A 96 -54.29 19.29 0.46
CA ALA A 96 -55.13 19.55 1.62
C ALA A 96 -55.44 21.04 1.78
N ALA A 97 -54.44 21.92 1.65
CA ALA A 97 -54.63 23.37 1.70
C ALA A 97 -55.53 23.86 0.56
N GLY A 98 -55.37 23.33 -0.66
CA GLY A 98 -56.23 23.63 -1.80
C GLY A 98 -57.67 23.19 -1.60
N TYR A 99 -57.89 22.01 -1.00
CA TYR A 99 -59.23 21.53 -0.66
C TYR A 99 -59.89 22.44 0.39
N VAL A 100 -59.18 22.76 1.48
CA VAL A 100 -59.67 23.65 2.54
C VAL A 100 -59.96 25.05 2.00
N TRP A 101 -59.12 25.57 1.11
CA TRP A 101 -59.33 26.85 0.44
C TRP A 101 -60.59 26.84 -0.41
N ASN A 102 -60.76 25.81 -1.27
CA ASN A 102 -61.91 25.73 -2.16
C ASN A 102 -63.22 25.57 -1.37
N LYS A 103 -63.28 24.65 -0.41
CA LYS A 103 -64.45 24.47 0.47
C LYS A 103 -64.71 25.68 1.37
N GLY A 104 -63.67 26.34 1.84
CA GLY A 104 -63.79 27.53 2.68
C GLY A 104 -64.26 28.77 1.92
N CYS A 105 -64.03 28.84 0.61
CA CYS A 105 -64.58 29.89 -0.27
C CYS A 105 -66.07 29.71 -0.60
N GLU A 106 -66.61 28.50 -0.47
CA GLU A 106 -68.05 28.22 -0.66
C GLU A 106 -68.91 28.78 0.48
N ASP A 107 -68.35 28.95 1.70
CA ASP A 107 -69.05 29.50 2.88
C ASP A 107 -69.00 31.05 2.90
N PRO A 108 -70.12 31.78 2.70
CA PRO A 108 -70.12 33.25 2.62
C PRO A 108 -69.79 33.96 3.95
N ASN A 109 -69.95 33.27 5.08
CA ASN A 109 -69.76 33.81 6.42
C ASN A 109 -68.32 33.68 6.96
N ARG A 110 -67.41 33.06 6.19
CA ARG A 110 -66.02 32.83 6.62
C ARG A 110 -65.10 33.98 6.19
N ASN A 111 -64.30 34.46 7.13
CA ASN A 111 -63.31 35.50 6.86
C ASN A 111 -62.11 34.92 6.06
N LYS A 112 -61.85 35.48 4.88
CA LYS A 112 -60.75 35.06 3.98
C LYS A 112 -59.37 35.14 4.65
N TYR A 113 -59.17 36.08 5.58
CA TYR A 113 -57.92 36.18 6.35
C TYR A 113 -57.72 34.97 7.27
N LYS A 114 -58.80 34.46 7.88
CA LYS A 114 -58.74 33.27 8.74
C LYS A 114 -58.45 32.01 7.91
N LEU A 115 -59.06 31.90 6.74
CA LEU A 115 -58.82 30.79 5.80
C LEU A 115 -57.37 30.76 5.30
N PHE A 116 -56.79 31.92 5.01
CA PHE A 116 -55.38 32.05 4.63
C PHE A 116 -54.43 31.60 5.74
N LEU A 117 -54.71 31.98 7.00
CA LEU A 117 -53.94 31.52 8.16
C LEU A 117 -54.05 30.00 8.35
N GLU A 118 -55.24 29.41 8.19
CA GLU A 118 -55.45 27.96 8.25
C GLU A 118 -54.64 27.22 7.16
N CYS A 119 -54.63 27.72 5.92
CA CYS A 119 -53.82 27.14 4.84
C CYS A 119 -52.32 27.27 5.09
N THR A 120 -51.87 28.41 5.60
CA THR A 120 -50.46 28.63 5.96
C THR A 120 -50.04 27.69 7.10
N LEU A 121 -50.92 27.48 8.08
CA LEU A 121 -50.67 26.59 9.21
C LEU A 121 -50.47 25.14 8.74
N ILE A 122 -51.32 24.65 7.82
CA ILE A 122 -51.18 23.31 7.21
C ILE A 122 -49.83 23.15 6.51
N LEU A 123 -49.39 24.16 5.75
CA LEU A 123 -48.09 24.12 5.06
C LEU A 123 -46.92 24.13 6.06
N THR A 124 -47.00 24.95 7.11
CA THR A 124 -45.94 25.05 8.12
C THR A 124 -45.88 23.83 9.05
N SER A 125 -47.00 23.16 9.32
CA SER A 125 -47.04 21.99 10.21
C SER A 125 -46.46 20.72 9.59
N VAL A 126 -46.25 20.71 8.28
CA VAL A 126 -45.80 19.52 7.53
C VAL A 126 -44.30 19.28 7.65
N ILE A 127 -43.52 20.30 8.00
CA ILE A 127 -42.09 20.16 8.25
C ILE A 127 -41.87 20.27 9.76
N PRO A 128 -41.69 19.15 10.48
CA PRO A 128 -41.42 19.19 11.91
C PRO A 128 -40.10 19.93 12.17
N PRO A 129 -40.09 20.98 13.01
CA PRO A 129 -38.87 21.67 13.39
C PRO A 129 -37.92 20.78 14.22
N GLU A 130 -38.40 19.65 14.73
CA GLU A 130 -37.62 18.71 15.56
C GLU A 130 -36.64 17.85 14.75
N LEU A 131 -36.89 17.61 13.45
CA LEU A 131 -36.11 16.67 12.62
C LEU A 131 -34.59 16.93 12.62
N PRO A 132 -34.09 18.18 12.45
CA PRO A 132 -32.64 18.44 12.46
C PRO A 132 -32.00 18.21 13.84
N ILE A 133 -32.76 18.41 14.91
CA ILE A 133 -32.30 18.23 16.30
C ILE A 133 -32.15 16.74 16.58
N GLU A 134 -33.14 15.93 16.21
CA GLU A 134 -33.13 14.48 16.38
C GLU A 134 -31.93 13.83 15.67
N LEU A 135 -31.69 14.22 14.40
CA LEU A 135 -30.56 13.72 13.63
C LEU A 135 -29.21 14.07 14.27
N SER A 136 -29.08 15.29 14.81
CA SER A 136 -27.86 15.73 15.50
C SER A 136 -27.61 14.96 16.80
N LEU A 137 -28.67 14.70 17.58
CA LEU A 137 -28.60 13.89 18.80
C LEU A 137 -28.23 12.43 18.52
N ALA A 138 -28.79 11.84 17.46
CA ALA A 138 -28.48 10.48 17.05
C ALA A 138 -27.00 10.30 16.65
N VAL A 139 -26.46 11.25 15.87
CA VAL A 139 -25.05 11.23 15.45
C VAL A 139 -24.10 11.41 16.65
N ASN A 140 -24.40 12.33 17.57
CA ASN A 140 -23.59 12.53 18.77
C ASN A 140 -23.59 11.31 19.70
N THR A 141 -24.75 10.67 19.86
CA THR A 141 -24.87 9.43 20.66
C THR A 141 -24.04 8.30 20.03
N SER A 142 -24.06 8.18 18.70
CA SER A 142 -23.25 7.21 17.95
C SER A 142 -21.75 7.48 18.11
N LEU A 143 -21.33 8.74 18.09
CA LEU A 143 -19.94 9.15 18.30
C LEU A 143 -19.44 8.74 19.70
N LEU A 144 -20.25 8.98 20.75
CA LEU A 144 -19.91 8.58 22.11
C LEU A 144 -19.79 7.04 22.23
N ALA A 145 -20.67 6.28 21.58
CA ALA A 145 -20.60 4.83 21.57
C ALA A 145 -19.33 4.31 20.88
N LEU A 146 -18.98 4.87 19.71
CA LEU A 146 -17.76 4.52 18.97
C LEU A 146 -16.48 4.89 19.74
N SER A 147 -16.48 6.04 20.41
CA SER A 147 -15.33 6.47 21.22
C SER A 147 -15.05 5.52 22.38
N LYS A 148 -16.08 4.88 22.97
CA LYS A 148 -15.88 3.86 24.02
C LYS A 148 -15.21 2.59 23.49
N LEU A 149 -15.30 2.34 22.18
CA LEU A 149 -14.64 1.23 21.48
C LEU A 149 -13.26 1.64 20.92
N GLY A 150 -12.78 2.85 21.22
CA GLY A 150 -11.51 3.36 20.72
C GLY A 150 -11.55 3.83 19.26
N VAL A 151 -12.73 3.97 18.66
CA VAL A 151 -12.91 4.47 17.29
C VAL A 151 -13.23 5.96 17.32
N PHE A 152 -12.28 6.79 16.85
CA PHE A 152 -12.41 8.24 16.85
C PHE A 152 -12.79 8.77 15.46
N CYS A 153 -14.02 9.26 15.32
CA CYS A 153 -14.52 9.79 14.05
C CYS A 153 -14.19 11.29 13.91
N THR A 154 -13.50 11.67 12.83
CA THR A 154 -13.26 13.07 12.46
C THR A 154 -14.44 13.71 11.74
N GLU A 155 -15.24 12.90 11.03
CA GLU A 155 -16.41 13.34 10.24
C GLU A 155 -17.69 12.59 10.69
N PRO A 156 -18.47 13.11 11.65
CA PRO A 156 -19.61 12.40 12.24
C PRO A 156 -20.73 12.08 11.24
N PHE A 157 -20.95 12.94 10.24
CA PHE A 157 -21.97 12.72 9.21
C PHE A 157 -21.65 11.56 8.25
N ARG A 158 -20.45 10.96 8.32
CA ARG A 158 -20.13 9.74 7.56
C ARG A 158 -20.60 8.46 8.24
N ILE A 159 -20.93 8.48 9.53
CA ILE A 159 -21.33 7.29 10.29
C ILE A 159 -22.49 6.54 9.61
N PRO A 160 -23.58 7.20 9.16
CA PRO A 160 -24.68 6.50 8.50
C PRO A 160 -24.31 5.84 7.16
N PHE A 161 -23.28 6.34 6.46
CA PHE A 161 -22.83 5.76 5.20
C PHE A 161 -22.16 4.40 5.40
N ALA A 162 -21.58 4.14 6.58
CA ALA A 162 -21.01 2.84 6.91
C ALA A 162 -22.06 1.71 6.85
N GLY A 163 -23.33 2.03 7.09
CA GLY A 163 -24.44 1.08 6.96
C GLY A 163 -24.88 0.79 5.52
N LYS A 164 -24.46 1.61 4.54
CA LYS A 164 -24.77 1.42 3.11
C LYS A 164 -23.62 0.81 2.32
N VAL A 165 -22.58 0.30 2.98
CA VAL A 165 -21.37 -0.22 2.31
C VAL A 165 -21.68 -1.52 1.57
N ASP A 166 -21.32 -1.59 0.30
CA ASP A 166 -21.47 -2.78 -0.55
C ASP A 166 -20.16 -3.57 -0.66
N ILE A 167 -19.03 -2.86 -0.82
CA ILE A 167 -17.71 -3.44 -1.07
C ILE A 167 -16.71 -2.92 -0.04
N CYS A 168 -16.09 -3.83 0.72
CA CYS A 168 -15.04 -3.51 1.69
C CYS A 168 -13.66 -3.82 1.09
N CYS A 169 -12.86 -2.79 0.84
CA CYS A 169 -11.51 -2.93 0.29
C CYS A 169 -10.49 -2.96 1.44
N PHE A 170 -9.78 -4.07 1.60
CA PHE A 170 -8.73 -4.20 2.61
C PHE A 170 -7.34 -4.14 1.97
N ASP A 171 -6.43 -3.39 2.60
CA ASP A 171 -5.00 -3.61 2.37
C ASP A 171 -4.56 -4.91 3.06
N LYS A 172 -3.48 -5.52 2.60
CA LYS A 172 -2.96 -6.74 3.20
C LYS A 172 -2.01 -6.42 4.36
N THR A 173 -0.91 -5.74 4.04
CA THR A 173 0.22 -5.51 4.94
C THR A 173 -0.15 -4.47 5.99
N GLY A 174 -0.04 -4.84 7.27
CA GLY A 174 -0.38 -4.00 8.42
C GLY A 174 -1.88 -3.86 8.71
N THR A 175 -2.76 -4.30 7.80
CA THR A 175 -4.21 -4.35 8.03
C THR A 175 -4.67 -5.77 8.36
N LEU A 176 -4.56 -6.71 7.42
CA LEU A 176 -4.99 -8.11 7.60
C LEU A 176 -3.88 -8.99 8.21
N THR A 177 -2.62 -8.69 7.88
CA THR A 177 -1.45 -9.33 8.50
C THR A 177 -0.93 -8.48 9.66
N SER A 178 -0.28 -9.15 10.61
CA SER A 178 0.47 -8.49 11.68
C SER A 178 1.65 -7.70 11.11
N ASP A 179 2.07 -6.67 11.85
CA ASP A 179 3.31 -5.92 11.59
C ASP A 179 4.57 -6.72 12.01
N ASN A 180 4.37 -7.80 12.77
CA ASN A 180 5.46 -8.68 13.20
C ASN A 180 5.81 -9.66 12.09
N LEU A 181 6.83 -9.31 11.30
CA LEU A 181 7.39 -10.16 10.25
C LEU A 181 8.30 -11.23 10.88
N VAL A 182 8.13 -12.48 10.43
CA VAL A 182 8.94 -13.61 10.92
C VAL A 182 9.81 -14.11 9.77
N VAL A 183 11.13 -14.11 9.98
CA VAL A 183 12.08 -14.64 8.99
C VAL A 183 12.20 -16.14 9.22
N GLU A 184 11.76 -16.94 8.25
CA GLU A 184 11.84 -18.40 8.33
C GLU A 184 13.26 -18.89 8.02
N GLY A 185 13.95 -18.23 7.09
CA GLY A 185 15.32 -18.56 6.70
C GLY A 185 15.63 -18.21 5.26
N VAL A 186 16.60 -18.93 4.67
CA VAL A 186 17.04 -18.73 3.28
C VAL A 186 16.92 -20.03 2.50
N ALA A 187 16.27 -20.00 1.34
CA ALA A 187 16.23 -21.12 0.40
C ALA A 187 17.28 -20.92 -0.69
N LEU A 188 18.25 -21.82 -0.78
CA LEU A 188 19.37 -21.73 -1.73
C LEU A 188 19.04 -22.21 -3.15
N ALA A 189 17.87 -22.83 -3.34
CA ALA A 189 17.39 -23.34 -4.64
C ALA A 189 18.36 -24.29 -5.38
N GLU A 190 19.28 -24.96 -4.66
CA GLU A 190 20.22 -25.93 -5.24
C GLU A 190 19.56 -27.27 -5.56
N LYS A 191 18.78 -27.80 -4.61
CA LYS A 191 18.13 -29.11 -4.74
C LYS A 191 16.63 -29.04 -4.59
N ASP A 192 16.10 -28.35 -3.56
CA ASP A 192 14.67 -28.30 -3.26
C ASP A 192 14.27 -26.94 -2.66
N SER A 193 12.98 -26.75 -2.39
CA SER A 193 12.41 -25.57 -1.73
C SER A 193 12.65 -25.53 -0.22
N THR A 194 13.60 -26.30 0.30
CA THR A 194 13.87 -26.38 1.74
C THR A 194 14.44 -25.07 2.24
N VAL A 195 13.80 -24.49 3.26
CA VAL A 195 14.26 -23.26 3.90
C VAL A 195 15.34 -23.62 4.91
N THR A 196 16.56 -23.17 4.65
CA THR A 196 17.69 -23.35 5.57
C THR A 196 17.57 -22.34 6.71
N PRO A 197 17.62 -22.76 7.99
CA PRO A 197 17.63 -21.85 9.12
C PRO A 197 18.80 -20.89 9.03
N ILE A 198 18.62 -19.64 9.46
CA ILE A 198 19.61 -18.55 9.30
C ILE A 198 21.01 -18.90 9.83
N ARG A 199 21.10 -19.80 10.82
CA ARG A 199 22.37 -20.24 11.42
C ARG A 199 23.26 -21.05 10.48
N ASP A 200 22.66 -21.76 9.53
CA ASP A 200 23.35 -22.70 8.65
C ASP A 200 23.46 -22.17 7.20
N VAL A 201 23.17 -20.88 7.01
CA VAL A 201 23.19 -20.24 5.70
C VAL A 201 24.62 -19.86 5.32
N PRO A 202 25.01 -19.97 4.03
CA PRO A 202 26.29 -19.49 3.51
C PRO A 202 26.57 -18.02 3.87
N MET A 203 27.85 -17.69 4.07
CA MET A 203 28.28 -16.36 4.48
C MET A 203 27.94 -15.29 3.44
N GLU A 204 27.89 -15.65 2.16
CA GLU A 204 27.47 -14.78 1.06
C GLU A 204 26.04 -14.27 1.26
N SER A 205 25.10 -15.16 1.60
CA SER A 205 23.73 -14.77 1.90
C SER A 205 23.65 -13.91 3.16
N VAL A 206 24.40 -14.28 4.21
CA VAL A 206 24.47 -13.50 5.45
C VAL A 206 24.97 -12.10 5.16
N HIS A 207 26.04 -11.96 4.39
CA HIS A 207 26.60 -10.67 3.97
C HIS A 207 25.55 -9.83 3.24
N VAL A 208 24.78 -10.40 2.30
CA VAL A 208 23.71 -9.65 1.62
C VAL A 208 22.62 -9.22 2.59
N LEU A 209 22.17 -10.11 3.47
CA LEU A 209 21.10 -9.81 4.44
C LEU A 209 21.47 -8.70 5.42
N VAL A 210 22.72 -8.69 5.89
CA VAL A 210 23.19 -7.72 6.89
C VAL A 210 23.68 -6.42 6.29
N THR A 211 24.12 -6.38 5.02
CA THR A 211 24.62 -5.14 4.40
C THR A 211 23.56 -4.43 3.57
N CYS A 212 22.69 -5.18 2.88
CA CYS A 212 21.68 -4.63 1.99
C CYS A 212 20.46 -4.14 2.80
N HIS A 213 20.60 -3.04 3.54
CA HIS A 213 19.52 -2.41 4.29
C HIS A 213 19.65 -0.88 4.32
N SER A 214 18.54 -0.20 4.58
CA SER A 214 18.46 1.25 4.84
C SER A 214 18.22 1.59 6.32
N LEU A 215 18.45 0.64 7.22
CA LEU A 215 18.42 0.86 8.67
C LEU A 215 19.50 1.87 9.12
N ALA A 216 19.16 2.63 10.17
CA ALA A 216 20.07 3.53 10.86
C ALA A 216 20.02 3.29 12.37
N GLN A 217 21.20 3.26 13.02
CA GLN A 217 21.31 3.11 14.47
C GLN A 217 21.34 4.49 15.13
N LEU A 218 20.30 4.80 15.92
CA LEU A 218 20.19 6.01 16.72
C LEU A 218 20.44 5.70 18.21
N ASP A 219 20.51 6.74 19.04
CA ASP A 219 20.64 6.61 20.50
C ASP A 219 19.44 5.88 21.12
N ASP A 220 18.23 6.18 20.62
CA ASP A 220 16.97 5.56 21.07
C ASP A 220 16.71 4.18 20.44
N GLY A 221 17.64 3.67 19.61
CA GLY A 221 17.57 2.34 19.01
C GLY A 221 17.63 2.32 17.48
N LEU A 222 17.35 1.14 16.92
CA LEU A 222 17.41 0.86 15.48
C LEU A 222 16.12 1.31 14.79
N VAL A 223 16.27 2.21 13.80
CA VAL A 223 15.18 2.81 13.02
C VAL A 223 15.30 2.43 11.55
N GLY A 224 14.16 2.16 10.90
CA GLY A 224 14.05 1.87 9.47
C GLY A 224 12.87 0.93 9.17
N ASP A 225 12.89 0.29 8.00
CA ASP A 225 11.82 -0.63 7.58
C ASP A 225 11.69 -1.81 8.56
N PRO A 226 10.48 -2.09 9.11
CA PRO A 226 10.23 -3.25 9.95
C PRO A 226 10.73 -4.58 9.36
N LEU A 227 10.67 -4.74 8.03
CA LEU A 227 11.15 -5.94 7.34
C LEU A 227 12.66 -6.10 7.49
N GLU A 228 13.40 -5.04 7.23
CA GLU A 228 14.86 -5.05 7.35
C GLU A 228 15.29 -5.23 8.81
N LYS A 229 14.56 -4.60 9.73
CA LYS A 229 14.78 -4.75 11.17
C LYS A 229 14.59 -6.20 11.62
N ALA A 230 13.52 -6.86 11.15
CA ALA A 230 13.27 -8.27 11.44
C ALA A 230 14.39 -9.17 10.90
N ILE A 231 14.89 -8.91 9.69
CA ILE A 231 16.05 -9.64 9.12
C ILE A 231 17.30 -9.45 9.98
N LEU A 232 17.67 -8.22 10.31
CA LEU A 232 18.90 -7.96 11.07
C LEU A 232 18.85 -8.58 12.47
N ILE A 233 17.68 -8.54 13.12
CA ILE A 233 17.45 -9.19 14.41
C ILE A 233 17.55 -10.72 14.27
N ALA A 234 16.96 -11.30 13.23
CA ALA A 234 16.95 -12.75 13.02
C ALA A 234 18.35 -13.33 12.70
N VAL A 235 19.19 -12.56 12.00
CA VAL A 235 20.60 -12.92 11.71
C VAL A 235 21.51 -12.71 12.93
N ASP A 236 21.07 -11.99 13.95
CA ASP A 236 21.81 -11.67 15.19
C ASP A 236 23.08 -10.81 14.96
N TRP A 237 22.95 -9.80 14.10
CA TRP A 237 23.99 -8.78 13.87
C TRP A 237 23.56 -7.42 14.43
N ASN A 238 24.53 -6.55 14.67
CA ASN A 238 24.32 -5.19 15.15
C ASN A 238 24.81 -4.17 14.12
N LEU A 239 24.01 -3.14 13.90
CA LEU A 239 24.40 -1.96 13.15
C LEU A 239 25.00 -0.92 14.11
N THR A 240 26.17 -0.39 13.76
CA THR A 240 26.81 0.71 14.48
C THR A 240 26.43 2.07 13.88
N LYS A 241 26.66 3.15 14.63
CA LYS A 241 26.43 4.54 14.16
C LYS A 241 27.28 4.93 12.94
N ALA A 242 28.35 4.19 12.66
CA ALA A 242 29.29 4.43 11.56
C ALA A 242 28.96 3.60 10.31
N ASP A 243 27.72 3.11 10.18
CA ASP A 243 27.27 2.27 9.07
C ASP A 243 28.08 0.98 8.89
N ALA A 244 28.70 0.50 9.97
CA ALA A 244 29.35 -0.80 10.02
C ALA A 244 28.45 -1.82 10.74
N VAL A 245 28.36 -3.01 10.17
CA VAL A 245 27.53 -4.12 10.63
C VAL A 245 28.47 -5.20 11.17
N VAL A 246 28.26 -5.55 12.44
CA VAL A 246 29.14 -6.47 13.18
C VAL A 246 28.33 -7.62 13.77
N PRO A 247 28.86 -8.86 13.77
CA PRO A 247 28.17 -9.99 14.38
C PRO A 247 28.13 -9.81 15.90
N LYS A 248 26.99 -10.10 16.55
CA LYS A 248 26.92 -10.13 18.02
C LYS A 248 27.65 -11.33 18.61
N ARG A 249 27.65 -12.45 17.89
CA ARG A 249 28.25 -13.72 18.27
C ARG A 249 28.96 -14.30 17.03
N GLY A 250 30.28 -14.44 17.09
CA GLY A 250 31.08 -15.02 16.00
C GLY A 250 32.40 -14.30 15.75
N LYS A 251 33.30 -14.94 14.98
CA LYS A 251 34.61 -14.38 14.54
C LYS A 251 34.57 -13.81 13.12
N SER A 252 33.39 -13.61 12.54
CA SER A 252 33.25 -13.08 11.18
C SER A 252 33.70 -11.63 11.10
N PRO A 253 34.36 -11.19 10.01
CA PRO A 253 34.76 -9.80 9.86
C PRO A 253 33.52 -8.89 9.79
N GLY A 254 33.59 -7.74 10.45
CA GLY A 254 32.57 -6.70 10.30
C GLY A 254 32.60 -6.13 8.89
N LEU A 255 31.42 -5.76 8.37
CA LEU A 255 31.28 -5.14 7.06
C LEU A 255 30.90 -3.68 7.21
N LYS A 256 31.58 -2.79 6.49
CA LYS A 256 31.24 -1.37 6.43
C LYS A 256 30.49 -1.07 5.15
N VAL A 257 29.35 -0.38 5.26
CA VAL A 257 28.58 0.09 4.11
C VAL A 257 29.20 1.40 3.61
N PHE A 258 29.54 1.45 2.32
CA PHE A 258 30.14 2.62 1.67
C PHE A 258 29.15 3.38 0.82
N HIS A 259 28.32 2.65 0.07
CA HIS A 259 27.32 3.26 -0.82
C HIS A 259 26.01 2.49 -0.75
N ARG A 260 24.89 3.21 -0.74
CA ARG A 260 23.54 2.64 -0.72
C ARG A 260 22.73 3.19 -1.89
N HIS A 261 22.30 2.30 -2.78
CA HIS A 261 21.23 2.58 -3.72
C HIS A 261 19.92 2.12 -3.10
N HIS A 262 19.15 3.08 -2.60
CA HIS A 262 17.87 2.80 -1.94
C HIS A 262 16.90 2.05 -2.84
N PHE A 263 15.94 1.39 -2.19
CA PHE A 263 14.85 0.69 -2.87
C PHE A 263 14.04 1.68 -3.70
N SER A 264 13.89 1.41 -5.00
CA SER A 264 12.95 2.10 -5.87
C SER A 264 11.80 1.16 -6.20
N SER A 265 10.55 1.62 -6.02
CA SER A 265 9.35 0.84 -6.36
C SER A 265 9.26 0.54 -7.85
N ALA A 266 9.77 1.43 -8.71
CA ALA A 266 9.81 1.20 -10.16
C ALA A 266 10.77 0.06 -10.52
N LEU A 267 11.96 0.04 -9.90
CA LEU A 267 12.98 -0.98 -10.14
C LEU A 267 12.78 -2.26 -9.31
N LYS A 268 11.94 -2.21 -8.26
CA LYS A 268 11.62 -3.32 -7.33
C LYS A 268 12.84 -3.96 -6.67
N ARG A 269 13.92 -3.18 -6.47
CA ARG A 269 15.21 -3.66 -5.93
C ARG A 269 16.02 -2.57 -5.23
N MET A 270 16.93 -3.02 -4.37
CA MET A 270 17.92 -2.23 -3.63
C MET A 270 19.31 -2.87 -3.83
N SER A 271 20.34 -2.03 -3.87
CA SER A 271 21.74 -2.47 -3.95
C SER A 271 22.63 -1.67 -2.99
N VAL A 272 23.67 -2.30 -2.48
CA VAL A 272 24.61 -1.72 -1.52
C VAL A 272 26.03 -2.15 -1.87
N ILE A 273 26.97 -1.23 -1.80
CA ILE A 273 28.40 -1.52 -1.82
C ILE A 273 28.90 -1.53 -0.39
N ALA A 274 29.36 -2.70 0.05
CA ALA A 274 29.96 -2.89 1.36
C ALA A 274 31.42 -3.35 1.20
N GLY A 275 32.22 -3.18 2.25
CA GLY A 275 33.58 -3.68 2.25
C GLY A 275 33.97 -4.25 3.60
N TYR A 276 34.84 -5.24 3.57
CA TYR A 276 35.44 -5.83 4.77
C TYR A 276 36.96 -5.88 4.62
N THR A 277 37.63 -5.90 5.76
CA THR A 277 39.09 -6.01 5.82
C THR A 277 39.44 -7.42 6.29
N SER A 278 40.13 -8.18 5.44
CA SER A 278 40.60 -9.53 5.77
C SER A 278 41.64 -9.48 6.89
N LEU A 279 41.59 -10.44 7.82
CA LEU A 279 42.58 -10.55 8.90
C LEU A 279 44.00 -10.66 8.33
N GLY A 280 44.86 -9.68 8.63
CA GLY A 280 46.25 -9.63 8.19
C GLY A 280 46.51 -8.79 6.93
N SER A 281 45.48 -8.22 6.31
CA SER A 281 45.61 -7.26 5.19
C SER A 281 45.15 -5.87 5.63
N THR A 282 45.78 -4.81 5.13
CA THR A 282 45.31 -3.43 5.26
C THR A 282 44.32 -3.04 4.17
N GLU A 283 44.16 -3.88 3.15
CA GLU A 283 43.36 -3.58 1.97
C GLU A 283 41.90 -4.05 2.16
N THR A 284 40.97 -3.15 1.86
CA THR A 284 39.54 -3.41 1.89
C THR A 284 39.10 -4.12 0.61
N VAL A 285 38.39 -5.25 0.77
CA VAL A 285 37.73 -5.94 -0.34
C VAL A 285 36.29 -5.46 -0.39
N TYR A 286 35.86 -5.01 -1.56
CA TYR A 286 34.50 -4.53 -1.81
C TYR A 286 33.61 -5.64 -2.36
N ILE A 287 32.38 -5.65 -1.88
CA ILE A 287 31.30 -6.52 -2.33
C ILE A 287 30.09 -5.67 -2.70
N ALA A 288 29.37 -6.10 -3.73
CA ALA A 288 28.04 -5.64 -4.07
C ALA A 288 27.02 -6.64 -3.53
N ALA A 289 26.06 -6.12 -2.78
CA ALA A 289 24.93 -6.86 -2.23
C ALA A 289 23.64 -6.29 -2.79
N VAL A 290 22.83 -7.13 -3.43
CA VAL A 290 21.57 -6.74 -4.07
C VAL A 290 20.44 -7.57 -3.50
N LYS A 291 19.31 -6.93 -3.18
CA LYS A 291 18.07 -7.63 -2.83
C LYS A 291 16.89 -7.04 -3.57
N GLY A 292 15.94 -7.88 -3.95
CA GLY A 292 14.76 -7.40 -4.65
C GLY A 292 13.77 -8.49 -5.03
N ALA A 293 12.85 -8.12 -5.91
CA ALA A 293 11.89 -9.06 -6.45
C ALA A 293 12.59 -10.15 -7.29
N PRO A 294 12.25 -11.45 -7.10
CA PRO A 294 12.87 -12.56 -7.81
C PRO A 294 12.87 -12.42 -9.33
N GLU A 295 11.75 -12.01 -9.93
CA GLU A 295 11.65 -11.82 -11.37
C GLU A 295 12.61 -10.74 -11.91
N THR A 296 12.87 -9.70 -11.13
CA THR A 296 13.79 -8.62 -11.53
C THR A 296 15.24 -9.07 -11.42
N LEU A 297 15.61 -9.69 -10.29
CA LEU A 297 16.99 -10.13 -10.05
C LEU A 297 17.42 -11.25 -10.99
N LYS A 298 16.49 -12.11 -11.43
CA LYS A 298 16.78 -13.22 -12.34
C LYS A 298 17.56 -12.79 -13.59
N HIS A 299 17.23 -11.63 -14.16
CA HIS A 299 17.89 -11.12 -15.37
C HIS A 299 19.29 -10.54 -15.12
N MET A 300 19.67 -10.32 -13.85
CA MET A 300 20.96 -9.74 -13.45
C MET A 300 21.97 -10.80 -13.00
N LEU A 301 21.51 -12.04 -12.81
CA LEU A 301 22.35 -13.14 -12.39
C LEU A 301 23.27 -13.60 -13.52
N SER A 302 24.52 -13.89 -13.19
CA SER A 302 25.46 -14.50 -14.13
C SER A 302 25.10 -15.95 -14.45
N GLU A 303 24.68 -16.68 -13.42
CA GLU A 303 24.25 -18.07 -13.51
C GLU A 303 22.92 -18.24 -12.77
N ILE A 304 21.89 -18.71 -13.47
CA ILE A 304 20.56 -18.92 -12.91
C ILE A 304 20.47 -20.38 -12.42
N PRO A 305 20.15 -20.63 -11.14
CA PRO A 305 19.90 -21.97 -10.64
C PRO A 305 18.77 -22.67 -11.42
N LYS A 306 18.94 -23.96 -11.72
CA LYS A 306 17.96 -24.73 -12.52
C LYS A 306 16.54 -24.72 -11.93
N LYS A 307 16.43 -24.76 -10.60
CA LYS A 307 15.16 -24.76 -9.86
C LYS A 307 14.74 -23.38 -9.33
N TYR A 308 15.32 -22.30 -9.87
CA TYR A 308 15.04 -20.94 -9.39
C TYR A 308 13.55 -20.61 -9.40
N ASP A 309 12.88 -20.81 -10.55
CA ASP A 309 11.47 -20.49 -10.73
C ASP A 309 10.57 -21.43 -9.91
N GLU A 310 10.86 -22.73 -9.92
CA GLU A 310 10.10 -23.74 -9.17
C GLU A 310 10.07 -23.43 -7.67
N VAL A 311 11.23 -23.16 -7.07
CA VAL A 311 11.37 -22.87 -5.64
C VAL A 311 10.71 -21.54 -5.30
N TYR A 312 10.91 -20.50 -6.11
CA TYR A 312 10.27 -19.21 -5.92
C TYR A 312 8.74 -19.31 -5.97
N LEU A 313 8.19 -20.00 -6.96
CA LEU A 313 6.75 -20.18 -7.14
C LEU A 313 6.16 -21.00 -6.01
N GLU A 314 6.81 -22.08 -5.58
CA GLU A 314 6.35 -22.92 -4.48
C GLU A 314 6.30 -22.15 -3.15
N LEU A 315 7.36 -21.41 -2.81
CA LEU A 315 7.40 -20.59 -1.59
C LEU A 315 6.37 -19.45 -1.64
N SER A 316 6.17 -18.84 -2.80
CA SER A 316 5.14 -17.80 -2.98
C SER A 316 3.72 -18.37 -2.88
N ARG A 317 3.47 -19.59 -3.39
CA ARG A 317 2.19 -20.31 -3.25
C ARG A 317 1.89 -20.70 -1.80
N LYS A 318 2.91 -20.87 -0.97
CA LYS A 318 2.81 -21.05 0.49
C LYS A 318 2.50 -19.75 1.24
N GLY A 319 2.35 -18.62 0.55
CA GLY A 319 2.01 -17.33 1.16
C GLY A 319 3.20 -16.60 1.80
N ALA A 320 4.42 -17.10 1.61
CA ALA A 320 5.61 -16.40 2.06
C ALA A 320 5.92 -15.21 1.15
N ARG A 321 6.48 -14.16 1.75
CA ARG A 321 7.14 -13.07 1.02
C ARG A 321 8.57 -13.49 0.73
N VAL A 322 8.87 -13.64 -0.55
CA VAL A 322 10.17 -14.12 -1.04
C VAL A 322 10.93 -12.95 -1.65
N LEU A 323 12.17 -12.73 -1.21
CA LEU A 323 13.09 -11.78 -1.84
C LEU A 323 14.34 -12.52 -2.31
N ALA A 324 14.77 -12.24 -3.54
CA ALA A 324 16.02 -12.77 -4.06
C ALA A 324 17.21 -11.98 -3.51
N LEU A 325 18.30 -12.70 -3.25
CA LEU A 325 19.58 -12.16 -2.80
C LEU A 325 20.61 -12.38 -3.92
N GLY A 326 21.28 -11.31 -4.32
CA GLY A 326 22.37 -11.31 -5.27
C GLY A 326 23.65 -10.80 -4.61
N TRP A 327 24.75 -11.46 -4.90
CA TRP A 327 26.06 -11.13 -4.36
C TRP A 327 27.11 -11.06 -5.47
N LYS A 328 27.99 -10.07 -5.44
CA LYS A 328 29.13 -9.96 -6.37
C LYS A 328 30.34 -9.45 -5.63
N GLU A 329 31.46 -10.13 -5.79
CA GLU A 329 32.75 -9.65 -5.32
C GLU A 329 33.32 -8.68 -6.35
N ILE A 330 33.55 -7.43 -5.95
CA ILE A 330 34.15 -6.41 -6.84
C ILE A 330 35.69 -6.46 -6.72
N GLY A 331 36.20 -6.85 -5.56
CA GLY A 331 37.63 -6.92 -5.29
C GLY A 331 38.17 -5.64 -4.68
N LYS A 332 39.42 -5.29 -5.00
CA LYS A 332 40.13 -4.14 -4.44
C LYS A 332 39.99 -2.95 -5.38
N LEU A 333 39.44 -1.85 -4.88
CA LEU A 333 39.26 -0.61 -5.64
C LEU A 333 39.84 0.59 -4.88
N SER A 334 40.25 1.60 -5.63
CA SER A 334 40.56 2.91 -5.08
C SER A 334 39.29 3.65 -4.64
N THR A 335 39.43 4.65 -3.79
CA THR A 335 38.30 5.48 -3.32
C THR A 335 37.70 6.38 -4.42
N GLN A 336 38.40 6.59 -5.53
CA GLN A 336 37.88 7.30 -6.70
C GLN A 336 37.01 6.37 -7.55
N GLU A 337 37.52 5.19 -7.91
CA GLU A 337 36.76 4.19 -8.68
C GLU A 337 35.45 3.80 -7.98
N LEU A 338 35.44 3.74 -6.64
CA LEU A 338 34.23 3.47 -5.87
C LEU A 338 33.15 4.56 -5.99
N ARG A 339 33.54 5.83 -6.19
CA ARG A 339 32.59 6.94 -6.37
C ARG A 339 32.05 7.04 -7.78
N ASP A 340 32.84 6.61 -8.76
CA ASP A 340 32.47 6.66 -10.17
C ASP A 340 31.61 5.44 -10.60
N LEU A 341 31.55 4.41 -9.75
CA LEU A 341 30.70 3.22 -9.94
C LEU A 341 29.21 3.61 -10.01
N THR A 342 28.59 3.31 -11.15
CA THR A 342 27.17 3.54 -11.33
C THR A 342 26.34 2.39 -10.77
N ARG A 343 25.03 2.64 -10.57
CA ARG A 343 24.10 1.62 -10.10
C ARG A 343 24.04 0.41 -11.04
N ASP A 344 24.12 0.65 -12.35
CA ASP A 344 24.03 -0.41 -13.36
C ASP A 344 25.28 -1.30 -13.36
N ASP A 345 26.45 -0.74 -13.09
CA ASP A 345 27.70 -1.52 -12.95
C ASP A 345 27.68 -2.46 -11.73
N VAL A 346 27.04 -2.00 -10.64
CA VAL A 346 26.86 -2.77 -9.41
C VAL A 346 25.84 -3.90 -9.60
N GLU A 347 24.77 -3.66 -10.38
CA GLU A 347 23.63 -4.57 -10.54
C GLU A 347 23.77 -5.56 -11.71
N THR A 348 24.99 -5.85 -12.17
CA THR A 348 25.28 -6.79 -13.28
C THR A 348 26.15 -7.97 -12.84
N GLN A 349 25.96 -9.14 -13.47
CA GLN A 349 26.74 -10.37 -13.24
C GLN A 349 26.77 -10.81 -11.77
N LEU A 350 25.59 -10.80 -11.13
CA LEU A 350 25.44 -11.18 -9.74
C LEU A 350 25.44 -12.71 -9.59
N LYS A 351 26.08 -13.23 -8.54
CA LYS A 351 25.91 -14.61 -8.10
C LYS A 351 24.67 -14.73 -7.23
N PHE A 352 23.92 -15.80 -7.40
CA PHE A 352 22.74 -16.05 -6.58
C PHE A 352 23.14 -16.44 -5.17
N ALA A 353 22.65 -15.69 -4.18
CA ALA A 353 22.93 -15.90 -2.76
C ALA A 353 21.70 -16.44 -2.00
N GLY A 354 20.67 -16.93 -2.70
CA GLY A 354 19.48 -17.52 -2.09
C GLY A 354 18.26 -16.61 -2.07
N PHE A 355 17.14 -17.18 -1.62
CA PHE A 355 15.88 -16.50 -1.39
C PHE A 355 15.64 -16.35 0.11
N VAL A 356 15.50 -15.13 0.61
CA VAL A 356 15.02 -14.94 1.98
C VAL A 356 13.51 -15.13 2.03
N VAL A 357 13.06 -15.98 2.94
CA VAL A 357 11.66 -16.37 3.12
C VAL A 357 11.13 -15.72 4.38
N ILE A 358 10.13 -14.86 4.21
CA ILE A 358 9.55 -14.06 5.29
C ILE A 358 8.07 -14.37 5.37
N SER A 359 7.64 -14.87 6.52
CA SER A 359 6.24 -15.12 6.81
C SER A 359 5.57 -13.87 7.39
N CYS A 360 4.38 -13.57 6.89
CA CYS A 360 3.54 -12.47 7.36
C CYS A 360 2.32 -13.07 8.05
N PRO A 361 2.39 -13.37 9.36
CA PRO A 361 1.29 -14.01 10.06
C PRO A 361 0.02 -13.14 10.02
N LEU A 362 -1.14 -13.78 9.92
CA LEU A 362 -2.42 -13.09 9.99
C LEU A 362 -2.67 -12.54 11.40
N LYS A 363 -3.38 -11.40 11.49
CA LYS A 363 -3.92 -10.99 12.79
C LYS A 363 -4.99 -12.00 13.23
N ILE A 364 -5.05 -12.22 14.55
CA ILE A 364 -5.97 -13.19 15.17
C ILE A 364 -7.42 -12.85 14.83
N ASP A 365 -7.73 -11.55 14.77
CA ASP A 365 -9.09 -11.04 14.52
C ASP A 365 -9.46 -10.95 13.03
N SER A 366 -8.50 -11.09 12.10
CA SER A 366 -8.77 -10.91 10.67
C SER A 366 -9.79 -11.93 10.15
N ARG A 367 -9.60 -13.21 10.48
CA ARG A 367 -10.48 -14.30 10.03
C ARG A 367 -11.94 -14.14 10.53
N PRO A 368 -12.21 -13.92 11.83
CA PRO A 368 -13.59 -13.75 12.30
C PRO A 368 -14.26 -12.49 11.72
N VAL A 369 -13.54 -11.37 11.60
CA VAL A 369 -14.09 -10.13 11.04
C VAL A 369 -14.48 -10.30 9.57
N ILE A 370 -13.62 -10.92 8.75
CA ILE A 370 -13.98 -11.20 7.34
C ILE A 370 -15.21 -12.09 7.24
N LYS A 371 -15.32 -13.10 8.11
CA LYS A 371 -16.49 -13.98 8.15
C LYS A 371 -17.78 -13.22 8.51
N GLU A 372 -17.71 -12.31 9.48
CA GLU A 372 -18.85 -11.48 9.87
C GLU A 372 -19.30 -10.56 8.73
N LEU A 373 -18.36 -9.91 8.04
CA LEU A 373 -18.65 -9.08 6.88
C LEU A 373 -19.30 -9.87 5.73
N GLN A 374 -18.81 -11.08 5.47
CA GLN A 374 -19.40 -11.97 4.46
C GLN A 374 -20.81 -12.42 4.86
N ASN A 375 -21.05 -12.73 6.14
CA ASN A 375 -22.38 -13.08 6.65
C ASN A 375 -23.36 -11.90 6.57
N ALA A 376 -22.87 -10.67 6.71
CA ALA A 376 -23.63 -9.44 6.50
C ALA A 376 -23.82 -9.09 5.01
N SER A 377 -23.47 -9.99 4.08
CA SER A 377 -23.59 -9.84 2.63
C SER A 377 -22.71 -8.73 2.02
N HIS A 378 -21.67 -8.28 2.72
CA HIS A 378 -20.69 -7.36 2.17
C HIS A 378 -19.70 -8.10 1.25
N CYS A 379 -19.35 -7.47 0.13
CA CYS A 379 -18.31 -7.98 -0.76
C CYS A 379 -16.93 -7.59 -0.22
N VAL A 380 -16.17 -8.56 0.27
CA VAL A 380 -14.79 -8.33 0.73
C VAL A 380 -13.82 -8.45 -0.45
N VAL A 381 -12.93 -7.46 -0.58
CA VAL A 381 -11.91 -7.37 -1.62
C VAL A 381 -10.56 -7.05 -0.98
N MET A 382 -9.48 -7.62 -1.51
CA MET A 382 -8.10 -7.33 -1.07
C MET A 382 -7.36 -6.56 -2.16
N ILE A 383 -6.72 -5.44 -1.79
CA ILE A 383 -5.87 -4.63 -2.68
C ILE A 383 -4.47 -4.50 -2.07
N THR A 384 -3.49 -5.20 -2.65
CA THR A 384 -2.14 -5.32 -2.10
C THR A 384 -1.05 -4.97 -3.11
N GLY A 385 0.10 -4.52 -2.61
CA GLY A 385 1.33 -4.33 -3.39
C GLY A 385 2.16 -5.61 -3.55
N ASP A 386 1.79 -6.69 -2.85
CA ASP A 386 2.55 -7.94 -2.86
C ASP A 386 2.31 -8.76 -4.14
N ASN A 387 3.10 -9.83 -4.32
CA ASN A 387 2.97 -10.77 -5.43
C ASN A 387 1.55 -11.39 -5.46
N PRO A 388 0.91 -11.51 -6.64
CA PRO A 388 -0.39 -12.17 -6.81
C PRO A 388 -0.49 -13.54 -6.12
N LEU A 389 0.55 -14.37 -6.16
CA LEU A 389 0.53 -15.70 -5.53
C LEU A 389 0.37 -15.60 -4.00
N THR A 390 1.14 -14.72 -3.38
CA THR A 390 1.06 -14.46 -1.93
C THR A 390 -0.30 -13.86 -1.56
N GLY A 391 -0.80 -12.90 -2.35
CA GLY A 391 -2.12 -12.30 -2.14
C GLY A 391 -3.26 -13.32 -2.23
N CYS A 392 -3.21 -14.20 -3.24
CA CYS A 392 -4.18 -15.28 -3.41
C CYS A 392 -4.12 -16.29 -2.26
N HIS A 393 -2.93 -16.64 -1.77
CA HIS A 393 -2.78 -17.50 -0.61
C HIS A 393 -3.47 -16.91 0.63
N VAL A 394 -3.17 -15.66 0.96
CA VAL A 394 -3.79 -14.97 2.12
C VAL A 394 -5.29 -14.82 1.94
N ALA A 395 -5.76 -14.50 0.73
CA ALA A 395 -7.18 -14.41 0.43
C ALA A 395 -7.90 -15.77 0.60
N LYS A 396 -7.25 -16.88 0.21
CA LYS A 396 -7.76 -18.24 0.40
C LYS A 396 -7.77 -18.62 1.88
N GLU A 397 -6.74 -18.25 2.61
CA GLU A 397 -6.64 -18.50 4.05
C GLU A 397 -7.74 -17.76 4.81
N LEU A 398 -7.98 -16.49 4.50
CA LEU A 398 -9.07 -15.67 5.06
C LEU A 398 -10.47 -15.99 4.52
N LYS A 399 -10.58 -16.95 3.58
CA LYS A 399 -11.85 -17.31 2.90
C LYS A 399 -12.50 -16.15 2.13
N ILE A 400 -11.70 -15.15 1.72
CA ILE A 400 -12.12 -14.11 0.77
C ILE A 400 -12.39 -14.72 -0.61
N THR A 401 -11.53 -15.67 -0.99
CA THR A 401 -11.74 -16.54 -2.17
C THR A 401 -12.18 -17.92 -1.70
N THR A 402 -13.16 -18.48 -2.41
CA THR A 402 -13.75 -19.79 -2.11
C THR A 402 -13.64 -20.75 -3.30
N ARG A 403 -13.56 -20.21 -4.51
CA ARG A 403 -13.44 -20.95 -5.76
C ARG A 403 -11.98 -20.99 -6.21
N THR A 404 -11.72 -21.69 -7.31
CA THR A 404 -10.41 -21.64 -7.95
C THR A 404 -10.12 -20.21 -8.42
N THR A 405 -9.00 -19.64 -7.96
CA THR A 405 -8.61 -18.29 -8.34
C THR A 405 -7.86 -18.30 -9.68
N LEU A 406 -8.27 -17.44 -10.59
CA LEU A 406 -7.58 -17.17 -11.86
C LEU A 406 -6.85 -15.83 -11.77
N ILE A 407 -5.58 -15.83 -12.17
CA ILE A 407 -4.72 -14.65 -12.25
C ILE A 407 -4.62 -14.27 -13.72
N LEU A 408 -4.82 -12.99 -14.02
CA LEU A 408 -4.58 -12.46 -15.36
C LEU A 408 -3.08 -12.23 -15.56
N THR A 409 -2.46 -13.02 -16.44
CA THR A 409 -1.01 -13.05 -16.67
C THR A 409 -0.70 -12.81 -18.14
N GLU A 410 0.36 -12.05 -18.40
CA GLU A 410 0.91 -11.85 -19.75
C GLU A 410 1.88 -12.97 -20.10
N ARG A 411 1.69 -13.61 -21.27
CA ARG A 411 2.58 -14.65 -21.79
C ARG A 411 2.77 -14.45 -23.28
N LEU A 412 4.03 -14.30 -23.72
CA LEU A 412 4.39 -14.16 -25.13
C LEU A 412 3.58 -13.06 -25.86
N SER A 413 3.34 -11.93 -25.18
CA SER A 413 2.58 -10.76 -25.67
C SER A 413 1.06 -10.91 -25.75
N ASP A 414 0.49 -12.03 -25.31
CA ASP A 414 -0.95 -12.20 -25.12
C ASP A 414 -1.32 -12.32 -23.63
N TRP A 415 -2.52 -11.83 -23.28
CA TRP A 415 -3.05 -11.89 -21.92
C TRP A 415 -4.01 -13.06 -21.78
N GLN A 416 -3.82 -13.87 -20.73
CA GLN A 416 -4.65 -15.03 -20.46
C GLN A 416 -4.90 -15.22 -18.97
N TRP A 417 -6.03 -15.83 -18.65
CA TRP A 417 -6.38 -16.22 -17.30
C TRP A 417 -5.71 -17.55 -16.96
N GLN A 418 -4.96 -17.58 -15.86
CA GLN A 418 -4.20 -18.76 -15.44
C GLN A 418 -4.52 -19.10 -13.98
N SER A 419 -4.77 -20.38 -13.69
CA SER A 419 -4.90 -20.84 -12.31
C SER A 419 -3.58 -20.79 -11.55
N ILE A 420 -3.63 -20.67 -10.22
CA ILE A 420 -2.44 -20.69 -9.33
C ILE A 420 -1.53 -21.91 -9.57
N ASP A 421 -2.13 -23.07 -9.86
CA ASP A 421 -1.43 -24.34 -10.13
C ASP A 421 -1.06 -24.53 -11.61
N GLU A 422 -1.30 -23.51 -12.45
CA GLU A 422 -1.00 -23.47 -13.89
C GLU A 422 -1.72 -24.50 -14.79
N ASN A 423 -2.55 -25.37 -14.21
CA ASN A 423 -3.28 -26.43 -14.91
C ASN A 423 -4.41 -25.91 -15.82
N ASN A 424 -5.09 -24.83 -15.44
CA ASN A 424 -6.18 -24.25 -16.21
C ASN A 424 -5.75 -22.92 -16.82
N GLN A 425 -5.91 -22.82 -18.14
CA GLN A 425 -5.66 -21.61 -18.91
C GLN A 425 -6.91 -21.27 -19.72
N LEU A 426 -7.37 -20.03 -19.64
CA LEU A 426 -8.53 -19.53 -20.38
C LEU A 426 -8.13 -18.26 -21.13
N PRO A 427 -8.65 -18.04 -22.36
CA PRO A 427 -8.40 -16.81 -23.10
C PRO A 427 -9.05 -15.61 -22.41
N LEU A 428 -8.52 -14.40 -22.67
CA LEU A 428 -9.06 -13.17 -22.09
C LEU A 428 -10.53 -12.93 -22.47
N GLU A 429 -10.88 -13.21 -23.73
CA GLU A 429 -12.24 -13.00 -24.30
C GLU A 429 -13.26 -14.07 -23.88
N TYR A 430 -12.95 -14.89 -22.88
CA TYR A 430 -13.89 -15.87 -22.35
C TYR A 430 -15.15 -15.20 -21.80
N ASP A 431 -16.31 -15.86 -21.94
CA ASP A 431 -17.60 -15.29 -21.51
C ASP A 431 -17.56 -14.92 -20.01
N TYR A 432 -17.64 -13.62 -19.75
CA TYR A 432 -17.50 -13.05 -18.41
C TYR A 432 -18.51 -13.64 -17.42
N LYS A 433 -19.72 -14.01 -17.87
CA LYS A 433 -20.76 -14.57 -17.01
C LYS A 433 -20.33 -15.93 -16.46
N THR A 434 -19.83 -16.79 -17.33
CA THR A 434 -19.31 -18.10 -16.93
C THR A 434 -18.03 -17.98 -16.11
N LEU A 435 -17.18 -17.01 -16.42
CA LEU A 435 -15.94 -16.72 -15.70
C LEU A 435 -16.22 -16.39 -14.23
N VAL A 436 -17.05 -15.39 -13.98
CA VAL A 436 -17.40 -14.88 -12.64
C VAL A 436 -18.21 -15.89 -11.82
N GLN A 437 -18.98 -16.76 -12.47
CA GLN A 437 -19.75 -17.80 -11.77
C GLN A 437 -18.88 -18.97 -11.31
N LYS A 438 -17.84 -19.33 -12.08
CA LYS A 438 -17.02 -20.52 -11.79
C LYS A 438 -15.75 -20.20 -11.02
N TYR A 439 -15.18 -19.02 -11.20
CA TYR A 439 -13.84 -18.67 -10.70
C TYR A 439 -13.85 -17.38 -9.89
N ASP A 440 -12.90 -17.28 -8.96
CA ASP A 440 -12.56 -16.01 -8.31
C ASP A 440 -11.43 -15.35 -9.10
N LEU A 441 -11.45 -14.02 -9.24
CA LEU A 441 -10.51 -13.32 -10.12
C LEU A 441 -9.45 -12.55 -9.34
N CYS A 442 -8.22 -12.59 -9.87
CA CYS A 442 -7.09 -11.80 -9.44
C CYS A 442 -6.46 -11.07 -10.63
N ILE A 443 -6.21 -9.77 -10.48
CA ILE A 443 -5.51 -8.97 -11.49
C ILE A 443 -4.28 -8.28 -10.91
N THR A 444 -3.27 -8.07 -11.77
CA THR A 444 -2.07 -7.32 -11.43
C THR A 444 -2.15 -5.86 -11.88
N GLY A 445 -1.27 -5.00 -11.37
CA GLY A 445 -1.19 -3.60 -11.79
C GLY A 445 -0.94 -3.44 -13.29
N ASP A 446 -0.11 -4.30 -13.87
CA ASP A 446 0.18 -4.31 -15.31
C ASP A 446 -1.07 -4.74 -16.12
N ALA A 447 -1.78 -5.77 -15.63
CA ALA A 447 -3.02 -6.24 -16.24
C ALA A 447 -4.11 -5.15 -16.24
N LEU A 448 -4.22 -4.38 -15.16
CA LEU A 448 -5.13 -3.26 -15.08
C LEU A 448 -4.84 -2.22 -16.16
N ASN A 449 -3.56 -1.86 -16.34
CA ASN A 449 -3.16 -0.86 -17.33
C ASN A 449 -3.50 -1.34 -18.74
N TYR A 450 -3.22 -2.60 -19.06
CA TYR A 450 -3.57 -3.21 -20.34
C TYR A 450 -5.09 -3.23 -20.58
N LEU A 451 -5.86 -3.73 -19.61
CA LEU A 451 -7.33 -3.77 -19.70
C LEU A 451 -7.93 -2.38 -19.86
N ARG A 452 -7.37 -1.37 -19.22
CA ARG A 452 -7.84 0.02 -19.34
C ARG A 452 -7.60 0.59 -20.74
N GLN A 453 -6.47 0.26 -21.38
CA GLN A 453 -6.13 0.77 -22.71
C GLN A 453 -6.92 0.06 -23.81
N ASN A 454 -7.05 -1.26 -23.72
CA ASN A 454 -7.56 -2.09 -24.81
C ASN A 454 -9.01 -2.58 -24.59
N PHE A 455 -9.43 -2.80 -23.33
CA PHE A 455 -10.69 -3.49 -22.98
C PHE A 455 -11.46 -2.79 -21.85
N ASN A 456 -11.55 -1.45 -21.86
CA ASN A 456 -12.11 -0.70 -20.73
C ASN A 456 -13.58 -1.06 -20.39
N SER A 457 -14.40 -1.37 -21.41
CA SER A 457 -15.78 -1.82 -21.20
C SER A 457 -15.83 -3.16 -20.47
N PHE A 458 -14.95 -4.10 -20.82
CA PHE A 458 -14.83 -5.39 -20.15
C PHE A 458 -14.34 -5.23 -18.72
N LEU A 459 -13.33 -4.36 -18.49
CA LEU A 459 -12.85 -4.03 -17.15
C LEU A 459 -13.98 -3.60 -16.22
N ASN A 460 -14.85 -2.68 -16.67
CA ASN A 460 -15.98 -2.19 -15.88
C ASN A 460 -16.99 -3.29 -15.53
N LEU A 461 -17.15 -4.30 -16.39
CA LEU A 461 -18.05 -5.43 -16.13
C LEU A 461 -17.49 -6.41 -15.09
N ILE A 462 -16.18 -6.67 -15.13
CA ILE A 462 -15.55 -7.64 -14.21
C ILE A 462 -15.14 -7.02 -12.88
N LEU A 463 -14.92 -5.70 -12.82
CA LEU A 463 -14.37 -4.99 -11.64
C LEU A 463 -15.04 -5.34 -10.30
N PRO A 464 -16.38 -5.39 -10.20
CA PRO A 464 -17.06 -5.69 -8.93
C PRO A 464 -16.88 -7.14 -8.45
N TYR A 465 -16.45 -8.03 -9.36
CA TYR A 465 -16.30 -9.46 -9.10
C TYR A 465 -14.87 -9.87 -8.80
N ILE A 466 -13.89 -8.99 -9.01
CA ILE A 466 -12.49 -9.24 -8.70
C ILE A 466 -12.29 -9.22 -7.18
N LYS A 467 -11.65 -10.26 -6.64
CA LYS A 467 -11.43 -10.43 -5.20
C LYS A 467 -10.04 -9.98 -4.75
N VAL A 468 -9.04 -10.08 -5.62
CA VAL A 468 -7.65 -9.80 -5.28
C VAL A 468 -7.00 -8.91 -6.34
N PHE A 469 -6.54 -7.74 -5.92
CA PHE A 469 -5.73 -6.84 -6.73
C PHE A 469 -4.30 -6.87 -6.19
N ALA A 470 -3.33 -7.28 -6.99
CA ALA A 470 -1.96 -7.55 -6.53
C ALA A 470 -0.92 -6.75 -7.32
N ARG A 471 0.23 -6.43 -6.71
CA ARG A 471 1.23 -5.49 -7.27
C ARG A 471 0.62 -4.13 -7.68
N PHE A 472 -0.29 -3.60 -6.86
CA PHE A 472 -0.91 -2.30 -7.12
C PHE A 472 -0.11 -1.16 -6.49
N ASP A 473 0.19 -0.15 -7.31
CA ASP A 473 0.73 1.12 -6.83
C ASP A 473 -0.35 1.97 -6.14
N PRO A 474 0.01 2.93 -5.26
CA PRO A 474 -0.96 3.77 -4.56
C PRO A 474 -1.97 4.49 -5.48
N LYS A 475 -1.52 4.96 -6.66
CA LYS A 475 -2.40 5.60 -7.66
C LYS A 475 -3.41 4.62 -8.26
N GLN A 476 -3.02 3.35 -8.44
CA GLN A 476 -3.92 2.30 -8.92
C GLN A 476 -4.94 1.92 -7.85
N LYS A 477 -4.56 1.91 -6.56
CA LYS A 477 -5.50 1.69 -5.45
C LYS A 477 -6.61 2.75 -5.45
N GLU A 478 -6.23 4.02 -5.58
CA GLU A 478 -7.20 5.12 -5.67
C GLU A 478 -8.13 4.96 -6.88
N PHE A 479 -7.57 4.64 -8.05
CA PHE A 479 -8.34 4.44 -9.27
C PHE A 479 -9.44 3.37 -9.09
N ILE A 480 -9.13 2.21 -8.50
CA ILE A 480 -10.11 1.14 -8.28
C ILE A 480 -11.26 1.62 -7.40
N VAL A 481 -10.95 2.27 -6.28
CA VAL A 481 -11.97 2.75 -5.35
C VAL A 481 -12.87 3.80 -6.02
N VAL A 482 -12.28 4.73 -6.77
CA VAL A 482 -13.04 5.75 -7.53
C VAL A 482 -13.89 5.12 -8.62
N GLN A 483 -13.36 4.12 -9.33
CA GLN A 483 -14.07 3.46 -10.41
C GLN A 483 -15.24 2.63 -9.88
N LEU A 484 -15.08 1.89 -8.79
CA LEU A 484 -16.18 1.18 -8.12
C LEU A 484 -17.29 2.14 -7.67
N LYS A 485 -16.93 3.32 -7.14
CA LYS A 485 -17.91 4.38 -6.82
C LYS A 485 -18.62 4.90 -8.07
N SER A 486 -17.90 5.06 -9.19
CA SER A 486 -18.49 5.52 -10.45
C SER A 486 -19.49 4.52 -11.04
N LEU A 487 -19.30 3.23 -10.76
CA LEU A 487 -20.23 2.15 -11.12
C LEU A 487 -21.46 2.09 -10.19
N GLY A 488 -21.51 2.92 -9.15
CA GLY A 488 -22.64 3.03 -8.23
C GLY A 488 -22.50 2.22 -6.93
N TYR A 489 -21.36 1.58 -6.68
CA TYR A 489 -21.12 0.84 -5.43
C TYR A 489 -20.65 1.76 -4.32
N THR A 490 -21.11 1.51 -3.09
CA THR A 490 -20.59 2.17 -1.89
C THR A 490 -19.39 1.39 -1.38
N THR A 491 -18.20 1.95 -1.52
CA THR A 491 -16.94 1.30 -1.10
C THR A 491 -16.46 1.79 0.27
N LEU A 492 -15.92 0.90 1.07
CA LEU A 492 -15.14 1.17 2.28
C LEU A 492 -13.64 1.00 2.03
#